data_AF-A0A8H8U2X3-F1
#
_entry.id   AF-A0A8H8U2X3-F1
#
_cell.length_a   1.000
_cell.length_b   1.000
_cell.length_c   1.000
_cell.angle_alpha   90.00
_cell.angle_beta   90.00
_cell.angle_gamma   90.00
#
_symmetry.space_group_name_H-M   'P 1'
#
loop_
_entity.id
_entity.type
_entity.pdbx_description
1 polymer ?
#
loop_
_entity_poly.entity_id
_entity_poly.type
_entity_poly.pdbx_seq_one_letter_code
_entity_poly.pdbx_strand_id
1 'polypeptide(L)'
;NATRSKLPSAPLTPPIIQVKKESPFQIAQQYITKLESILASNDISALPSVMHADSWWRDMLTFSWDIRTIHGLDKISDYFTSNLAATGLYNLKLRETGKFAPSISSPIAGLEWLESMFDFETKVGRGSGMIRLVQGSDGAWKGYMMYTALQKLKGFEEGEGDKRPHGSKEYDVEQGNWQERRDKEKEFVDSEPDVFVVGAGQSGLNLGARLKAMGLSSLLIDKNERVGDNWRNRYRHRAHCFIKLIVSIDLGNA
;
A
#
# COMPACT_ATOMS: atom_id res chain seq x y z
N ASN A 1 -27.90 -71.82 -3.78
CA ASN A 1 -27.38 -70.77 -2.86
C ASN A 1 -25.88 -70.91 -2.70
N ALA A 2 -24.97 -70.05 -3.13
CA ALA A 2 -24.91 -68.98 -4.12
C ALA A 2 -23.39 -68.72 -4.25
N THR A 3 -22.83 -68.84 -5.45
CA THR A 3 -21.42 -68.60 -5.76
C THR A 3 -21.12 -67.10 -5.66
N ARG A 4 -20.29 -66.69 -4.70
CA ARG A 4 -19.82 -65.29 -4.58
C ARG A 4 -18.72 -65.05 -5.61
N SER A 5 -19.01 -64.28 -6.67
CA SER A 5 -17.99 -63.81 -7.61
C SER A 5 -17.05 -62.82 -6.93
N LYS A 6 -15.74 -63.04 -7.00
CA LYS A 6 -14.74 -62.02 -6.64
C LYS A 6 -14.83 -60.87 -7.64
N LEU A 7 -15.03 -59.65 -7.14
CA LEU A 7 -14.95 -58.43 -7.93
C LEU A 7 -13.53 -58.27 -8.51
N PRO A 8 -13.37 -57.79 -9.75
CA PRO A 8 -12.05 -57.55 -10.34
C PRO A 8 -11.33 -56.42 -9.59
N SER A 9 -10.08 -56.66 -9.20
CA SER A 9 -9.20 -55.65 -8.62
C SER A 9 -8.91 -54.56 -9.65
N ALA A 10 -9.12 -53.30 -9.27
CA ALA A 10 -8.78 -52.15 -10.10
C ALA A 10 -7.28 -52.18 -10.48
N PRO A 11 -6.91 -51.88 -11.74
CA PRO A 11 -5.51 -51.80 -12.12
C PRO A 11 -4.82 -50.69 -11.31
N LEU A 12 -3.69 -51.05 -10.70
CA LEU A 12 -2.82 -50.12 -9.98
C LEU A 12 -2.48 -48.95 -10.91
N THR A 13 -2.90 -47.75 -10.54
CA THR A 13 -2.50 -46.52 -11.21
C THR A 13 -0.97 -46.47 -11.22
N PRO A 14 -0.31 -46.24 -12.38
CA PRO A 14 1.14 -46.06 -12.40
C PRO A 14 1.51 -44.88 -11.48
N PRO A 15 2.69 -44.93 -10.82
CA PRO A 15 3.08 -43.89 -9.89
C PRO A 15 3.05 -42.54 -10.59
N ILE A 16 2.30 -41.62 -10.01
CA ILE A 16 2.30 -40.20 -10.39
C ILE A 16 3.76 -39.76 -10.34
N ILE A 17 4.34 -39.48 -11.50
CA ILE A 17 5.63 -38.80 -11.59
C ILE A 17 5.42 -37.49 -10.85
N GLN A 18 6.03 -37.39 -9.66
CA GLN A 18 6.06 -36.20 -8.84
C GLN A 18 6.86 -35.15 -9.62
N VAL A 19 6.21 -34.45 -10.55
CA VAL A 19 6.72 -33.19 -11.08
C VAL A 19 6.86 -32.30 -9.85
N LYS A 20 8.11 -31.95 -9.53
CA LYS A 20 8.47 -31.14 -8.37
C LYS A 20 7.64 -29.86 -8.45
N LYS A 21 6.55 -29.77 -7.68
CA LYS A 21 5.64 -28.63 -7.71
C LYS A 21 6.45 -27.47 -7.14
N GLU A 22 6.89 -26.56 -8.01
CA GLU A 22 7.69 -25.40 -7.60
C GLU A 22 6.95 -24.66 -6.49
N SER A 23 7.69 -24.22 -5.47
CA SER A 23 7.05 -23.49 -4.39
C SER A 23 6.53 -22.15 -4.91
N PRO A 24 5.40 -21.62 -4.39
CA PRO A 24 4.92 -20.29 -4.78
C PRO A 24 6.00 -19.22 -4.62
N PHE A 25 6.84 -19.34 -3.59
CA PHE A 25 7.96 -18.45 -3.39
C PHE A 25 8.98 -18.50 -4.54
N GLN A 26 9.35 -19.70 -5.00
CA GLN A 26 10.29 -19.86 -6.12
C GLN A 26 9.75 -19.24 -7.41
N ILE A 27 8.47 -19.46 -7.72
CA ILE A 27 7.81 -18.89 -8.90
C ILE A 27 7.81 -17.36 -8.83
N ALA A 28 7.37 -16.80 -7.70
CA ALA A 28 7.35 -15.36 -7.49
C ALA A 28 8.75 -14.75 -7.57
N GLN A 29 9.75 -15.41 -7.00
CA GLN A 29 11.13 -14.93 -6.98
C GLN A 29 11.73 -14.91 -8.39
N GLN A 30 11.54 -15.97 -9.16
CA GLN A 30 11.96 -16.01 -10.57
C GLN A 30 11.28 -14.90 -11.37
N TYR A 31 9.98 -14.66 -11.14
CA TYR A 31 9.25 -13.59 -11.78
C TYR A 31 9.81 -12.20 -11.44
N ILE A 32 9.97 -11.89 -10.15
CA ILE A 32 10.46 -10.57 -9.70
C ILE A 32 11.87 -10.31 -10.20
N THR A 33 12.76 -11.31 -10.19
CA THR A 33 14.13 -11.13 -10.70
C THR A 33 14.14 -10.85 -12.21
N LYS A 34 13.27 -11.51 -12.98
CA LYS A 34 13.11 -11.20 -14.42
C LYS A 34 12.57 -9.80 -14.64
N LEU A 35 11.53 -9.42 -13.88
CA LEU A 35 10.94 -8.08 -13.95
C LEU A 35 11.97 -7.01 -13.60
N GLU A 36 12.72 -7.17 -12.50
CA GLU A 36 13.78 -6.25 -12.10
C GLU A 36 14.85 -6.10 -13.18
N SER A 37 15.29 -7.20 -13.81
CA SER A 37 16.26 -7.13 -14.89
C SER A 37 15.77 -6.31 -16.09
N ILE A 38 14.48 -6.44 -16.45
CA ILE A 38 13.86 -5.70 -17.57
C ILE A 38 13.72 -4.21 -17.19
N LEU A 39 13.31 -3.93 -15.96
CA LEU A 39 13.16 -2.55 -15.47
C LEU A 39 14.53 -1.86 -15.32
N ALA A 40 15.57 -2.59 -14.92
CA ALA A 40 16.91 -2.06 -14.76
C ALA A 40 17.61 -1.78 -16.11
N SER A 41 17.36 -2.60 -17.14
CA SER A 41 17.92 -2.39 -18.47
C SER A 41 17.26 -1.23 -19.24
N ASN A 42 16.10 -0.73 -18.78
CA ASN A 42 15.21 0.16 -19.53
C ASN A 42 14.80 -0.38 -20.91
N ASP A 43 14.95 -1.69 -21.14
CA ASP A 43 14.56 -2.33 -22.40
C ASP A 43 13.15 -2.92 -22.29
N ILE A 44 12.16 -2.13 -22.68
CA ILE A 44 10.74 -2.51 -22.62
C ILE A 44 10.38 -3.58 -23.66
N SER A 45 11.24 -3.88 -24.63
CA SER A 45 10.96 -4.90 -25.66
C SER A 45 10.74 -6.30 -25.06
N ALA A 46 11.34 -6.57 -23.90
CA ALA A 46 11.19 -7.84 -23.19
C ALA A 46 9.96 -7.90 -22.25
N LEU A 47 9.24 -6.79 -22.07
CA LEU A 47 8.06 -6.72 -21.18
C LEU A 47 6.96 -7.76 -21.49
N PRO A 48 6.66 -8.11 -22.76
CA PRO A 48 5.68 -9.15 -23.09
C PRO A 48 6.03 -10.55 -22.56
N SER A 49 7.30 -10.80 -22.20
CA SER A 49 7.72 -12.08 -21.62
C SER A 49 7.28 -12.25 -20.17
N VAL A 50 7.09 -11.14 -19.44
CA VAL A 50 6.72 -11.12 -18.02
C VAL A 50 5.30 -10.62 -17.80
N MET A 51 4.67 -9.97 -18.77
CA MET A 51 3.34 -9.37 -18.60
C MET A 51 2.29 -10.05 -19.48
N HIS A 52 1.08 -10.21 -18.96
CA HIS A 52 -0.04 -10.68 -19.75
C HIS A 52 -0.52 -9.58 -20.72
N ALA A 53 -1.03 -9.96 -21.89
CA ALA A 53 -1.51 -8.98 -22.89
C ALA A 53 -2.63 -8.09 -22.32
N ASP A 54 -3.56 -8.72 -21.58
CA ASP A 54 -4.70 -8.08 -20.91
C ASP A 54 -4.39 -7.67 -19.46
N SER A 55 -3.19 -7.12 -19.21
CA SER A 55 -2.73 -6.80 -17.86
C SER A 55 -3.16 -5.41 -17.37
N TRP A 56 -3.20 -5.25 -16.05
CA TRP A 56 -3.59 -4.01 -15.36
C TRP A 56 -2.48 -3.51 -14.45
N TRP A 57 -2.00 -2.29 -14.68
CA TRP A 57 -1.04 -1.62 -13.80
C TRP A 57 -1.71 -0.47 -13.06
N ARG A 58 -1.75 -0.54 -11.73
CA ARG A 58 -2.18 0.57 -10.88
C ARG A 58 -0.98 1.21 -10.22
N ASP A 59 -0.67 2.43 -10.61
CA ASP A 59 0.41 3.21 -10.05
C ASP A 59 -0.12 4.31 -9.12
N MET A 60 0.44 4.37 -7.92
CA MET A 60 0.20 5.42 -6.93
C MET A 60 1.52 6.17 -6.74
N LEU A 61 1.74 7.22 -7.53
CA LEU A 61 2.86 8.16 -7.41
C LEU A 61 4.27 7.58 -7.68
N THR A 62 4.41 6.33 -8.11
CA THR A 62 5.74 5.70 -8.24
C THR A 62 6.47 6.19 -9.48
N PHE A 63 5.78 6.23 -10.63
CA PHE A 63 6.42 6.54 -11.90
C PHE A 63 6.14 7.98 -12.38
N SER A 64 4.96 8.54 -12.10
CA SER A 64 4.56 9.84 -12.66
C SER A 64 4.01 10.87 -11.65
N TRP A 65 4.23 10.68 -10.34
CA TRP A 65 3.66 11.54 -9.27
C TRP A 65 2.14 11.74 -9.36
N ASP A 66 1.45 10.87 -10.08
CA ASP A 66 0.01 10.86 -10.29
C ASP A 66 -0.56 9.48 -9.91
N ILE A 67 -1.87 9.43 -9.69
CA ILE A 67 -2.60 8.19 -9.41
C ILE A 67 -3.24 7.71 -10.71
N ARG A 68 -2.74 6.60 -11.25
CA ARG A 68 -3.15 6.11 -12.58
C ARG A 68 -3.45 4.63 -12.56
N THR A 69 -4.42 4.22 -13.37
CA THR A 69 -4.70 2.81 -13.66
C THR A 69 -4.62 2.64 -15.17
N ILE A 70 -3.76 1.73 -15.61
CA ILE A 70 -3.42 1.50 -17.00
C ILE A 70 -3.82 0.07 -17.34
N HIS A 71 -4.45 -0.08 -18.50
CA HIS A 71 -4.97 -1.34 -18.99
C HIS A 71 -4.38 -1.67 -20.36
N GLY A 72 -3.85 -2.89 -20.48
CA GLY A 72 -3.26 -3.42 -21.70
C GLY A 72 -1.74 -3.23 -21.75
N LEU A 73 -1.06 -4.27 -22.24
CA LEU A 73 0.40 -4.32 -22.32
C LEU A 73 1.01 -3.17 -23.13
N ASP A 74 0.38 -2.78 -24.23
CA ASP A 74 0.88 -1.72 -25.11
C ASP A 74 0.94 -0.37 -24.36
N LYS A 75 -0.14 -0.01 -23.65
CA LYS A 75 -0.21 1.22 -22.87
C LYS A 75 0.74 1.21 -21.67
N ILE A 76 0.93 0.04 -21.04
CA ILE A 76 1.92 -0.12 -19.96
C ILE A 76 3.33 0.07 -20.51
N SER A 77 3.62 -0.46 -21.70
CA SER A 77 4.91 -0.30 -22.37
C SER A 77 5.21 1.17 -22.67
N ASP A 78 4.25 1.89 -23.26
CA ASP A 78 4.39 3.34 -23.53
C ASP A 78 4.62 4.15 -22.25
N TYR A 79 3.91 3.78 -21.18
CA TYR A 79 4.05 4.41 -19.87
C TYR A 79 5.44 4.20 -19.28
N PHE A 80 6.00 2.99 -19.37
CA PHE A 80 7.34 2.72 -18.88
C PHE A 80 8.42 3.38 -19.73
N THR A 81 8.30 3.37 -21.05
CA THR A 81 9.24 4.08 -21.94
C THR A 81 9.37 5.55 -21.55
N SER A 82 8.27 6.19 -21.12
CA SER A 82 8.27 7.61 -20.77
C SER A 82 8.78 7.92 -19.35
N ASN A 83 8.66 6.99 -18.39
CA ASN A 83 8.85 7.29 -16.97
C ASN A 83 9.99 6.50 -16.29
N LEU A 84 10.33 5.31 -16.77
CA LEU A 84 11.19 4.35 -16.07
C LEU A 84 12.60 4.89 -15.79
N ALA A 85 13.21 5.55 -16.80
CA ALA A 85 14.54 6.15 -16.66
C ALA A 85 14.59 7.25 -15.59
N ALA A 86 13.50 8.01 -15.43
CA ALA A 86 13.40 9.04 -14.41
C ALA A 86 13.25 8.41 -13.01
N THR A 87 12.35 7.43 -12.86
CA THR A 87 12.08 6.74 -11.59
C THR A 87 13.30 6.03 -11.02
N GLY A 88 14.03 5.28 -11.87
CA GLY A 88 15.16 4.45 -11.46
C GLY A 88 14.78 3.47 -10.36
N LEU A 89 13.89 2.52 -10.68
CA LEU A 89 13.39 1.52 -9.74
C LEU A 89 14.40 0.37 -9.60
N TYR A 90 14.69 -0.04 -8.37
CA TYR A 90 15.66 -1.11 -8.06
C TYR A 90 15.34 -1.82 -6.73
N ASN A 91 16.04 -2.92 -6.46
CA ASN A 91 16.00 -3.66 -5.20
C ASN A 91 14.60 -4.23 -4.91
N LEU A 92 14.00 -4.91 -5.89
CA LEU A 92 12.68 -5.54 -5.70
C LEU A 92 12.82 -6.76 -4.79
N LYS A 93 12.17 -6.72 -3.64
CA LYS A 93 12.23 -7.79 -2.63
C LYS A 93 10.85 -8.30 -2.30
N LEU A 94 10.65 -9.59 -2.46
CA LEU A 94 9.42 -10.25 -2.02
C LEU A 94 9.34 -10.26 -0.49
N ARG A 95 8.12 -10.20 0.03
CA ARG A 95 7.88 -10.47 1.45
C ARG A 95 7.95 -11.96 1.70
N GLU A 96 8.84 -12.38 2.59
CA GLU A 96 9.08 -13.81 2.84
C GLU A 96 8.07 -14.44 3.81
N THR A 97 7.46 -13.63 4.68
CA THR A 97 6.62 -14.12 5.78
C THR A 97 5.29 -13.38 5.89
N GLY A 98 4.31 -14.05 6.54
CA GLY A 98 2.99 -13.49 6.84
C GLY A 98 2.00 -13.56 5.68
N LYS A 99 0.86 -12.87 5.83
CA LYS A 99 -0.27 -12.88 4.89
C LYS A 99 0.10 -12.38 3.48
N PHE A 100 1.21 -11.65 3.36
CA PHE A 100 1.63 -11.03 2.11
C PHE A 100 2.75 -11.79 1.40
N ALA A 101 3.18 -12.93 1.96
CA ALA A 101 4.12 -13.83 1.31
C ALA A 101 3.49 -14.49 0.07
N PRO A 102 4.31 -14.92 -0.91
CA PRO A 102 3.82 -15.62 -2.09
C PRO A 102 2.90 -16.78 -1.75
N SER A 103 1.67 -16.72 -2.25
CA SER A 103 0.68 -17.78 -2.07
C SER A 103 -0.16 -17.94 -3.31
N ILE A 104 -0.68 -19.15 -3.51
CA ILE A 104 -1.62 -19.45 -4.57
C ILE A 104 -3.03 -19.27 -4.01
N SER A 105 -3.86 -18.55 -4.74
CA SER A 105 -5.24 -18.25 -4.36
C SER A 105 -6.16 -18.55 -5.54
N SER A 106 -7.32 -19.14 -5.25
CA SER A 106 -8.38 -19.37 -6.23
C SER A 106 -9.64 -18.62 -5.78
N PRO A 107 -9.76 -17.33 -6.13
CA PRO A 107 -10.88 -16.51 -5.68
C PRO A 107 -12.20 -16.89 -6.37
N ILE A 108 -12.13 -17.48 -7.56
CA ILE A 108 -13.27 -17.90 -8.38
C ILE A 108 -12.94 -19.28 -8.97
N ALA A 109 -13.92 -20.18 -9.04
CA ALA A 109 -13.75 -21.49 -9.64
C ALA A 109 -13.21 -21.36 -11.09
N GLY A 110 -12.08 -21.99 -11.37
CA GLY A 110 -11.41 -21.95 -12.68
C GLY A 110 -10.39 -20.83 -12.85
N LEU A 111 -10.24 -19.91 -11.89
CA LEU A 111 -9.15 -18.94 -11.86
C LEU A 111 -8.23 -19.25 -10.67
N GLU A 112 -6.98 -19.57 -10.98
CA GLU A 112 -5.90 -19.71 -10.00
C GLU A 112 -4.83 -18.67 -10.32
N TRP A 113 -4.46 -17.87 -9.33
CA TRP A 113 -3.35 -16.94 -9.45
C TRP A 113 -2.37 -17.09 -8.30
N LEU A 114 -1.14 -16.66 -8.54
CA LEU A 114 -0.17 -16.43 -7.48
C LEU A 114 -0.25 -14.97 -7.07
N GLU A 115 -0.37 -14.68 -5.77
CA GLU A 115 -0.33 -13.32 -5.25
C GLU A 115 0.82 -13.12 -4.27
N SER A 116 1.46 -11.95 -4.33
CA SER A 116 2.55 -11.57 -3.42
C SER A 116 2.75 -10.06 -3.36
N MET A 117 3.14 -9.56 -2.18
CA MET A 117 3.68 -8.20 -2.08
C MET A 117 5.20 -8.20 -2.20
N PHE A 118 5.70 -7.11 -2.75
CA PHE A 118 7.12 -6.81 -2.82
C PHE A 118 7.37 -5.38 -2.35
N ASP A 119 8.57 -5.11 -1.86
CA ASP A 119 9.06 -3.79 -1.53
C ASP A 119 10.13 -3.40 -2.55
N PHE A 120 10.25 -2.11 -2.84
CA PHE A 120 11.19 -1.59 -3.84
C PHE A 120 11.71 -0.21 -3.45
N GLU A 121 12.78 0.22 -4.12
CA GLU A 121 13.33 1.56 -3.99
C GLU A 121 13.33 2.28 -5.34
N THR A 122 13.25 3.61 -5.26
CA THR A 122 13.42 4.52 -6.39
C THR A 122 14.51 5.55 -6.04
N LYS A 123 14.86 6.43 -6.97
CA LYS A 123 15.78 7.54 -6.68
C LYS A 123 15.29 8.44 -5.53
N VAL A 124 13.98 8.66 -5.44
CA VAL A 124 13.38 9.65 -4.52
C VAL A 124 12.80 9.04 -3.24
N GLY A 125 12.49 7.74 -3.23
CA GLY A 125 11.71 7.14 -2.16
C GLY A 125 11.76 5.62 -2.08
N ARG A 126 11.01 5.09 -1.12
CA ARG A 126 10.77 3.65 -0.93
C ARG A 126 9.28 3.37 -1.14
N GLY A 127 8.97 2.25 -1.77
CA GLY A 127 7.61 1.87 -2.09
C GLY A 127 7.33 0.39 -1.86
N SER A 128 6.06 0.06 -1.96
CA SER A 128 5.58 -1.32 -1.91
C SER A 128 4.66 -1.57 -3.10
N GLY A 129 4.69 -2.79 -3.61
CA GLY A 129 3.85 -3.24 -4.68
C GLY A 129 3.17 -4.57 -4.37
N MET A 130 2.20 -4.92 -5.20
CA MET A 130 1.52 -6.21 -5.20
C MET A 130 1.55 -6.75 -6.61
N ILE A 131 1.84 -8.03 -6.74
CA ILE A 131 1.74 -8.78 -7.99
C ILE A 131 0.67 -9.85 -7.89
N ARG A 132 -0.06 -10.03 -8.98
CA ARG A 132 -0.90 -11.21 -9.24
C ARG A 132 -0.49 -11.81 -10.57
N LEU A 133 -0.01 -13.04 -10.51
CA LEU A 133 0.48 -13.78 -11.65
C LEU A 133 -0.53 -14.84 -12.07
N VAL A 134 -0.74 -14.97 -13.37
CA VAL A 134 -1.55 -16.04 -13.96
C VAL A 134 -0.65 -16.88 -14.86
N GLN A 135 -0.97 -18.15 -15.01
CA GLN A 135 -0.26 -19.01 -15.93
C GLN A 135 -0.78 -18.75 -17.36
N GLY A 136 0.12 -18.35 -18.26
CA GLY A 136 -0.18 -18.18 -19.67
C GLY A 136 -0.39 -19.53 -20.38
N SER A 137 -0.87 -19.48 -21.62
CA SER A 137 -1.02 -20.67 -22.48
C SER A 137 0.30 -21.39 -22.77
N ASP A 138 1.42 -20.68 -22.66
CA ASP A 138 2.79 -21.18 -22.76
C ASP A 138 3.29 -21.85 -21.46
N GLY A 139 2.45 -21.91 -20.42
CA GLY A 139 2.81 -22.43 -19.10
C GLY A 139 3.65 -21.46 -18.26
N ALA A 140 3.99 -20.28 -18.78
CA ALA A 140 4.79 -19.29 -18.07
C ALA A 140 3.92 -18.40 -17.18
N TRP A 141 4.42 -18.05 -15.99
CA TRP A 141 3.75 -17.12 -15.10
C TRP A 141 3.94 -15.68 -15.57
N LYS A 142 2.83 -14.99 -15.81
CA LYS A 142 2.81 -13.60 -16.30
C LYS A 142 2.00 -12.70 -15.37
N GLY A 143 2.44 -11.46 -15.24
CA GLY A 143 1.76 -10.42 -14.47
C GLY A 143 0.41 -10.07 -15.08
N TYR A 144 -0.67 -10.33 -14.34
CA TYR A 144 -2.02 -9.97 -14.73
C TYR A 144 -2.47 -8.66 -14.07
N MET A 145 -2.25 -8.52 -12.76
CA MET A 145 -2.49 -7.27 -12.04
C MET A 145 -1.28 -6.89 -11.22
N MET A 146 -0.83 -5.66 -11.37
CA MET A 146 0.30 -5.10 -10.65
C MET A 146 -0.12 -3.79 -10.01
N TYR A 147 0.38 -3.58 -8.81
CA TYR A 147 0.19 -2.36 -8.06
C TYR A 147 1.55 -1.88 -7.59
N THR A 148 1.81 -0.59 -7.74
CA THR A 148 2.99 0.08 -7.16
C THR A 148 2.56 1.33 -6.42
N ALA A 149 3.06 1.51 -5.22
CA ALA A 149 2.81 2.72 -4.45
C ALA A 149 4.07 3.21 -3.76
N LEU A 150 4.41 4.47 -3.98
CA LEU A 150 5.42 5.16 -3.20
C LEU A 150 4.89 5.35 -1.77
N GLN A 151 5.62 4.83 -0.79
CA GLN A 151 5.20 4.86 0.62
C GLN A 151 5.91 5.96 1.39
N LYS A 152 7.20 6.18 1.09
CA LYS A 152 8.07 7.11 1.83
C LYS A 152 9.00 7.84 0.88
N LEU A 153 9.27 9.11 1.18
CA LEU A 153 10.32 9.89 0.52
C LEU A 153 11.61 9.79 1.33
N LYS A 154 12.74 9.62 0.65
CA LYS A 154 14.06 9.55 1.27
C LYS A 154 14.42 10.93 1.84
N GLY A 155 14.78 11.00 3.12
CA GLY A 155 15.12 12.25 3.80
C GLY A 155 13.93 13.02 4.37
N PHE A 156 12.70 12.58 4.10
CA PHE A 156 11.47 13.16 4.62
C PHE A 156 10.57 12.08 5.24
N GLU A 157 11.19 11.11 5.92
CA GLU A 157 10.45 10.04 6.57
C GLU A 157 9.65 10.53 7.79
N GLU A 158 8.43 10.01 7.95
CA GLU A 158 7.59 10.29 9.12
C GLU A 158 8.27 9.82 10.42
N GLY A 159 8.14 10.63 11.49
CA GLY A 159 8.59 10.28 12.83
C GLY A 159 7.74 9.16 13.43
N GLU A 160 8.09 7.91 13.12
CA GLU A 160 7.43 6.71 13.64
C GLU A 160 8.26 6.05 14.76
N GLY A 161 7.62 5.21 15.60
CA GLY A 161 8.30 4.43 16.64
C GLY A 161 9.02 5.32 17.65
N ASP A 162 10.31 5.05 17.87
CA ASP A 162 11.16 5.83 18.80
C ASP A 162 11.37 7.28 18.36
N LYS A 163 11.14 7.60 17.08
CA LYS A 163 11.21 8.97 16.54
C LYS A 163 9.87 9.71 16.65
N ARG A 164 8.83 9.05 17.17
CA ARG A 164 7.51 9.66 17.32
C ARG A 164 7.60 10.82 18.32
N PRO A 165 7.09 12.01 17.98
CA PRO A 165 7.03 13.12 18.93
C PRO A 165 6.22 12.69 20.17
N HIS A 166 6.87 12.62 21.32
CA HIS A 166 6.19 12.40 22.59
C HIS A 166 5.45 13.69 22.99
N GLY A 167 4.15 13.58 23.32
CA GLY A 167 3.32 14.73 23.69
C GLY A 167 3.82 15.44 24.96
N SER A 168 4.49 14.69 25.83
CA SER A 168 5.32 15.20 26.91
C SER A 168 6.74 15.40 26.38
N LYS A 169 6.98 16.43 25.56
CA LYS A 169 8.34 16.99 25.57
C LYS A 169 8.59 17.40 27.01
N GLU A 170 9.57 16.73 27.60
CA GLU A 170 10.17 17.03 28.89
C GLU A 170 10.30 18.56 29.03
N TYR A 171 9.86 19.08 30.18
CA TYR A 171 9.68 20.49 30.53
C TYR A 171 10.73 21.43 29.93
N ASP A 172 10.51 21.87 28.69
CA ASP A 172 11.25 22.97 28.11
C ASP A 172 10.62 24.25 28.66
N VAL A 173 11.10 24.68 29.82
CA VAL A 173 10.56 25.82 30.59
C VAL A 173 10.57 27.10 29.74
N GLU A 174 11.44 27.18 28.73
CA GLU A 174 11.55 28.31 27.80
C GLU A 174 10.39 28.37 26.79
N GLN A 175 9.76 27.23 26.48
CA GLN A 175 8.68 27.14 25.49
C GLN A 175 7.28 27.36 26.10
N GLY A 176 7.17 27.45 27.43
CA GLY A 176 5.91 27.62 28.13
C GLY A 176 5.09 26.34 28.29
N ASN A 177 3.93 26.46 28.91
CA ASN A 177 3.05 25.30 29.12
C ASN A 177 2.44 24.79 27.80
N TRP A 178 1.77 23.63 27.83
CA TRP A 178 1.18 23.06 26.60
C TRP A 178 0.16 23.99 25.94
N GLN A 179 -0.64 24.71 26.72
CA GLN A 179 -1.68 25.62 26.22
C GLN A 179 -1.04 26.80 25.49
N GLU A 180 -0.03 27.43 26.08
CA GLU A 180 0.73 28.54 25.48
C GLU A 180 1.39 28.13 24.17
N ARG A 181 2.04 26.96 24.13
CA ARG A 181 2.60 26.41 22.88
C ARG A 181 1.51 26.18 21.84
N ARG A 182 0.38 25.63 22.26
CA ARG A 182 -0.72 25.33 21.35
C ARG A 182 -1.34 26.61 20.78
N ASP A 183 -1.45 27.67 21.57
CA ASP A 183 -2.02 28.95 21.13
C ASP A 183 -1.06 29.69 20.20
N LYS A 184 0.24 29.72 20.50
CA LYS A 184 1.27 30.19 19.56
C LYS A 184 1.24 29.43 18.23
N GLU A 185 1.12 28.10 18.27
CA GLU A 185 0.98 27.25 17.06
C GLU A 185 -0.32 27.54 16.28
N LYS A 186 -1.39 28.03 16.91
CA LYS A 186 -2.65 28.37 16.21
C LYS A 186 -2.55 29.72 15.51
N GLU A 187 -1.95 30.68 16.20
CA GLU A 187 -1.92 32.07 15.75
C GLU A 187 -0.85 32.32 14.71
N PHE A 188 0.15 31.44 14.60
CA PHE A 188 1.25 31.58 13.63
C PHE A 188 1.91 32.97 13.73
N VAL A 189 2.05 33.49 14.95
CA VAL A 189 2.50 34.87 15.23
C VAL A 189 3.90 35.14 14.66
N ASP A 190 4.80 34.17 14.81
CA ASP A 190 6.22 34.31 14.49
C ASP A 190 6.61 33.64 13.16
N SER A 191 5.67 32.99 12.46
CA SER A 191 5.97 32.17 11.26
C SER A 191 4.74 31.92 10.39
N GLU A 192 4.91 31.77 9.09
CA GLU A 192 3.85 31.33 8.17
C GLU A 192 3.70 29.80 8.15
N PRO A 193 2.49 29.24 7.93
CA PRO A 193 2.29 27.80 7.78
C PRO A 193 2.85 27.26 6.46
N ASP A 194 3.50 26.10 6.49
CA ASP A 194 3.94 25.40 5.28
C ASP A 194 2.77 24.91 4.43
N VAL A 195 1.66 24.53 5.10
CA VAL A 195 0.46 24.00 4.45
C VAL A 195 -0.80 24.65 4.99
N PHE A 196 -1.62 25.17 4.09
CA PHE A 196 -2.95 25.70 4.38
C PHE A 196 -4.04 24.68 3.99
N VAL A 197 -4.86 24.26 4.96
CA VAL A 197 -5.90 23.25 4.77
C VAL A 197 -7.28 23.85 5.02
N VAL A 198 -8.14 23.77 4.01
CA VAL A 198 -9.54 24.19 4.11
C VAL A 198 -10.42 23.01 4.50
N GLY A 199 -10.99 23.08 5.70
CA GLY A 199 -11.86 22.10 6.32
C GLY A 199 -11.16 21.29 7.42
N ALA A 200 -11.57 21.48 8.67
CA ALA A 200 -11.11 20.70 9.83
C ALA A 200 -12.11 19.58 10.21
N GLY A 201 -12.66 18.92 9.19
CA GLY A 201 -13.37 17.65 9.32
C GLY A 201 -12.40 16.47 9.49
N GLN A 202 -12.92 15.24 9.44
CA GLN A 202 -12.09 14.03 9.63
C GLN A 202 -10.88 13.98 8.67
N SER A 203 -11.07 14.37 7.40
CA SER A 203 -10.01 14.31 6.38
C SER A 203 -8.93 15.36 6.63
N GLY A 204 -9.33 16.60 6.93
CA GLY A 204 -8.39 17.67 7.22
C GLY A 204 -7.60 17.43 8.50
N LEU A 205 -8.26 16.96 9.57
CA LEU A 205 -7.59 16.61 10.82
C LEU A 205 -6.58 15.46 10.65
N ASN A 206 -6.94 14.42 9.88
CA ASN A 206 -6.01 13.34 9.56
C ASN A 206 -4.80 13.85 8.77
N LEU A 207 -5.01 14.73 7.79
CA LEU A 207 -3.93 15.36 7.04
C LEU A 207 -3.04 16.21 7.95
N GLY A 208 -3.62 17.08 8.78
CA GLY A 208 -2.87 17.92 9.72
C GLY A 208 -2.04 17.11 10.71
N ALA A 209 -2.58 15.99 11.23
CA ALA A 209 -1.84 15.08 12.10
C ALA A 209 -0.64 14.44 11.39
N ARG A 210 -0.80 14.02 10.13
CA ARG A 210 0.29 13.46 9.31
C ARG A 210 1.34 14.51 8.95
N LEU A 211 0.93 15.72 8.57
CA LEU A 211 1.84 16.84 8.31
C LEU A 211 2.69 17.16 9.55
N LYS A 212 2.04 17.23 10.73
CA LYS A 212 2.74 17.43 12.01
C LYS A 212 3.74 16.30 12.32
N ALA A 213 3.39 15.04 12.01
CA ALA A 213 4.28 13.89 12.19
C ALA A 213 5.48 13.89 11.22
N MET A 214 5.37 14.56 10.09
CA MET A 214 6.47 14.83 9.14
C MET A 214 7.24 16.12 9.46
N GLY A 215 6.89 16.82 10.54
CA GLY A 215 7.54 18.07 10.95
C GLY A 215 7.12 19.30 10.13
N LEU A 216 6.03 19.21 9.37
CA LEU A 216 5.47 20.32 8.60
C LEU A 216 4.43 21.08 9.43
N SER A 217 4.54 22.40 9.44
CA SER A 217 3.54 23.27 10.06
C SER A 217 2.30 23.37 9.18
N SER A 218 1.11 23.33 9.79
CA SER A 218 -0.14 23.42 9.02
C SER A 218 -1.22 24.21 9.74
N LEU A 219 -1.91 25.05 8.97
CA LEU A 219 -3.06 25.83 9.42
C LEU A 219 -4.33 25.22 8.83
N LEU A 220 -5.20 24.72 9.70
CA LEU A 220 -6.50 24.14 9.33
C LEU A 220 -7.60 25.14 9.67
N ILE A 221 -8.37 25.56 8.67
CA ILE A 221 -9.53 26.46 8.87
C ILE A 221 -10.82 25.71 8.57
N ASP A 222 -11.82 25.82 9.43
CA ASP A 222 -13.17 25.29 9.19
C ASP A 222 -14.20 26.39 9.29
N LYS A 223 -15.32 26.20 8.60
CA LYS A 223 -16.46 27.12 8.68
C LYS A 223 -17.25 27.00 9.98
N ASN A 224 -17.20 25.82 10.62
CA ASN A 224 -17.92 25.58 11.86
C ASN A 224 -17.07 26.02 13.06
N GLU A 225 -17.75 26.44 14.13
CA GLU A 225 -17.10 26.96 15.34
C GLU A 225 -16.28 25.88 16.07
N ARG A 226 -16.77 24.64 16.14
CA ARG A 226 -16.10 23.55 16.86
C ARG A 226 -15.80 22.37 15.96
N VAL A 227 -14.61 21.79 16.14
CA VAL A 227 -14.23 20.52 15.49
C VAL A 227 -15.29 19.45 15.75
N GLY A 228 -15.78 18.81 14.69
CA GLY A 228 -16.84 17.80 14.74
C GLY A 228 -18.26 18.36 14.55
N ASP A 229 -18.45 19.67 14.49
CA ASP A 229 -19.77 20.28 14.21
C ASP A 229 -20.30 19.90 12.83
N ASN A 230 -19.42 19.62 11.86
CA ASN A 230 -19.81 19.06 10.58
C ASN A 230 -20.61 17.74 10.72
N TRP A 231 -20.43 16.99 11.81
CA TRP A 231 -21.22 15.80 12.11
C TRP A 231 -22.43 16.12 13.01
N ARG A 232 -22.24 16.95 14.06
CA ARG A 232 -23.32 17.33 14.98
C ARG A 232 -24.46 18.06 14.25
N ASN A 233 -24.13 18.89 13.27
CA ASN A 233 -25.09 19.67 12.50
C ASN A 233 -25.64 18.95 11.27
N ARG A 234 -25.17 17.73 10.96
CA ARG A 234 -25.54 17.00 9.73
C ARG A 234 -26.91 16.33 9.80
N TYR A 235 -27.35 15.93 10.99
CA TYR A 235 -28.61 15.21 11.16
C TYR A 235 -29.41 15.79 12.33
N ARG A 236 -30.55 16.43 12.03
CA ARG A 236 -31.46 16.98 13.05
C ARG A 236 -32.11 15.92 13.96
N HIS A 237 -32.05 14.64 13.62
CA HIS A 237 -32.86 13.56 14.25
C HIS A 237 -32.02 12.45 14.90
N ARG A 238 -30.69 12.62 15.00
CA ARG A 238 -29.80 11.59 15.57
C ARG A 238 -29.04 12.10 16.80
N ALA A 239 -29.78 12.41 17.86
CA ALA A 239 -29.22 12.48 19.20
C ALA A 239 -28.93 11.09 19.82
N HIS A 240 -29.31 9.97 19.17
CA HIS A 240 -29.29 8.64 19.80
C HIS A 240 -28.49 7.51 19.12
N CYS A 241 -27.90 7.72 17.95
CA CYS A 241 -27.06 6.69 17.33
C CYS A 241 -25.79 7.32 16.79
N PHE A 242 -24.74 7.40 17.60
CA PHE A 242 -23.38 7.03 17.21
C PHE A 242 -22.50 6.96 18.47
N ILE A 243 -22.24 5.71 18.89
CA ILE A 243 -20.99 5.19 19.43
C ILE A 243 -20.26 6.13 20.42
N LYS A 244 -20.46 5.85 21.71
CA LYS A 244 -19.41 5.97 22.73
C LYS A 244 -18.18 5.19 22.24
N LEU A 245 -17.32 5.81 21.44
CA LEU A 245 -15.91 5.44 21.44
C LEU A 245 -15.32 6.23 22.60
N ILE A 246 -15.29 5.58 23.76
CA ILE A 246 -14.62 6.10 24.94
C ILE A 246 -13.12 6.11 24.60
N VAL A 247 -12.64 7.26 24.15
CA VAL A 247 -11.26 7.67 24.46
C VAL A 247 -11.38 8.42 25.76
N SER A 248 -11.13 7.70 26.86
CA SER A 248 -10.98 8.30 28.18
C SER A 248 -9.67 9.08 28.17
N ILE A 249 -9.76 10.39 27.94
CA ILE A 249 -8.78 11.33 28.48
C ILE A 249 -9.57 12.11 29.52
N ASP A 250 -9.36 11.69 30.77
CA ASP A 250 -9.90 12.32 31.95
C ASP A 250 -9.17 13.66 32.15
N LEU A 251 -9.90 14.75 31.96
CA LEU A 251 -9.53 16.08 32.43
C LEU A 251 -10.58 16.47 33.48
N GLY A 252 -10.27 16.14 34.72
CA GLY A 252 -10.36 16.98 35.92
C GLY A 252 -11.70 17.64 36.27
N ASN A 253 -12.17 17.33 37.49
CA ASN A 253 -12.68 18.35 38.40
C ASN A 253 -12.51 17.88 39.86
N ALA A 254 -11.41 18.31 40.48
CA ALA A 254 -11.28 18.73 41.87
C ALA A 254 -9.97 19.53 42.01
#